data_AF-A0AAD4DPA2-F1
#
_entry.id   AF-A0AAD4DPA2-F1
#
_cell.length_a   1.000
_cell.length_b   1.000
_cell.length_c   1.000
_cell.angle_alpha   90.00
_cell.angle_beta   90.00
_cell.angle_gamma   90.00
#
_symmetry.space_group_name_H-M   'P 1'
#
loop_
_entity.id
_entity.type
_entity.pdbx_description
1 polymer ?
#
loop_
_entity_poly.entity_id
_entity_poly.type
_entity_poly.pdbx_seq_one_letter_code
_entity_poly.pdbx_strand_id
1 'polypeptide(L)'
;ERLPTSYIETLSSKDKTDALRACLLVYILTATTIVPRQFQLEAVLATLNGRDSIITAGTGCGKTLCLIIPNLLRPDTISVTISPLKRLQITQVNECMKYGISTISINEDTPNDTSLWQ
;
A
#
# COMPACT_ATOMS: atom_id res chain seq x y z
N GLU A 1 19.89 3.80 -6.88
CA GLU A 1 19.93 3.59 -5.43
C GLU A 1 18.84 2.60 -5.03
N ARG A 2 19.10 1.64 -4.14
CA ARG A 2 18.06 0.68 -3.70
C ARG A 2 17.11 1.29 -2.67
N LEU A 3 17.65 2.03 -1.70
CA LEU A 3 16.89 2.84 -0.74
C LEU A 3 16.98 4.32 -1.17
N PRO A 4 15.89 5.11 -1.13
CA PRO A 4 15.92 6.52 -1.49
C PRO A 4 16.46 7.36 -0.32
N THR A 5 17.76 7.22 -0.03
CA THR A 5 18.39 7.77 1.19
C THR A 5 18.32 9.29 1.25
N SER A 6 18.64 9.95 0.14
CA SER A 6 18.60 11.42 0.03
C SER A 6 17.24 12.00 0.37
N TYR A 7 16.16 11.34 -0.04
CA TYR A 7 14.80 11.72 0.35
C TYR A 7 14.54 11.46 1.84
N ILE A 8 14.85 10.25 2.32
CA ILE A 8 14.59 9.85 3.71
C ILE A 8 15.30 10.77 4.71
N GLU A 9 16.51 11.23 4.39
CA GLU A 9 17.28 12.13 5.24
C GLU A 9 16.58 13.47 5.49
N THR A 10 15.83 13.98 4.51
CA THR A 10 15.06 15.24 4.60
C THR A 10 13.82 15.16 5.48
N LEU A 11 13.39 13.95 5.83
CA LEU A 11 12.15 13.72 6.58
C LEU A 11 12.28 14.08 8.07
N SER A 12 11.15 14.46 8.65
CA SER A 12 10.99 14.57 10.11
C SER A 12 11.32 13.24 10.80
N SER A 13 11.70 13.26 12.08
CA SER A 13 12.06 12.03 12.81
C SER A 13 10.95 10.96 12.79
N LYS A 14 9.68 11.40 12.86
CA LYS A 14 8.51 10.51 12.77
C LYS A 14 8.38 9.91 11.37
N ASP A 15 8.35 10.75 10.34
CA ASP A 15 8.17 10.30 8.95
C ASP A 15 9.36 9.43 8.48
N LYS A 16 10.57 9.74 8.94
CA LYS A 16 11.77 8.93 8.71
C LYS A 16 11.61 7.53 9.28
N THR A 17 11.04 7.40 10.48
CA THR A 17 10.75 6.11 11.10
C THR A 17 9.70 5.32 10.31
N ASP A 18 8.59 5.96 9.94
CA ASP A 18 7.54 5.31 9.14
C ASP A 18 8.07 4.89 7.75
N ALA A 19 8.87 5.72 7.09
CA ALA A 19 9.48 5.41 5.79
C ALA A 19 10.46 4.23 5.87
N LEU A 20 11.35 4.21 6.87
CA LEU A 20 12.29 3.10 7.06
C LEU A 20 11.55 1.80 7.41
N ARG A 21 10.50 1.87 8.24
CA ARG A 21 9.63 0.72 8.53
C ARG A 21 8.93 0.21 7.28
N ALA A 22 8.39 1.09 6.44
CA ALA A 22 7.80 0.71 5.16
C ALA A 22 8.81 -0.02 4.27
N CYS A 23 10.02 0.53 4.14
CA CYS A 23 11.09 -0.09 3.37
C CYS A 23 11.44 -1.48 3.90
N LEU A 24 11.62 -1.63 5.22
CA LEU A 24 11.97 -2.89 5.84
C LEU A 24 10.87 -3.96 5.67
N LEU A 25 9.61 -3.60 5.93
CA LEU A 25 8.48 -4.53 5.80
C LEU A 25 8.33 -5.01 4.36
N VAL A 26 8.32 -4.11 3.38
CA VAL A 26 8.23 -4.48 1.96
C VAL A 26 9.43 -5.32 1.55
N TYR A 27 10.63 -4.97 1.99
CA TYR A 27 11.84 -5.71 1.66
C TYR A 27 11.77 -7.16 2.18
N ILE A 28 11.35 -7.37 3.43
CA ILE A 28 11.21 -8.70 4.02
C ILE A 28 10.11 -9.50 3.32
N LEU A 29 8.91 -8.91 3.17
CA LEU A 29 7.74 -9.59 2.58
C LEU A 29 7.93 -9.96 1.10
N THR A 30 8.85 -9.29 0.41
CA THR A 30 9.17 -9.56 -1.00
C THR A 30 10.43 -10.41 -1.18
N ALA A 31 10.80 -11.17 -0.15
CA ALA A 31 11.99 -12.02 -0.14
C ALA A 31 13.25 -11.23 -0.53
N THR A 32 13.40 -10.03 0.01
CA THR A 32 14.56 -9.13 -0.15
C THR A 32 14.77 -8.58 -1.56
N THR A 33 13.70 -8.49 -2.36
CA THR A 33 13.78 -8.05 -3.76
C THR A 33 13.28 -6.62 -4.01
N ILE A 34 12.29 -6.13 -3.25
CA ILE A 34 11.67 -4.81 -3.49
C ILE A 34 11.97 -3.83 -2.37
N VAL A 35 12.30 -2.60 -2.73
CA VAL A 35 12.34 -1.44 -1.82
C VAL A 35 11.43 -0.35 -2.40
N PRO A 36 10.57 0.29 -1.58
CA PRO A 36 9.72 1.39 -2.03
C PRO A 36 10.52 2.55 -2.63
N ARG A 37 10.02 3.08 -3.74
CA ARG A 37 10.55 4.27 -4.42
C ARG A 37 10.08 5.53 -3.70
N GLN A 38 10.79 6.63 -3.91
CA GLN A 38 10.49 7.93 -3.29
C GLN A 38 9.02 8.33 -3.44
N PHE A 39 8.44 8.33 -4.65
CA PHE A 39 7.04 8.74 -4.85
C PHE A 39 6.03 7.86 -4.09
N GLN A 40 6.37 6.59 -3.84
CA GLN A 40 5.52 5.68 -3.06
C GLN A 40 5.58 6.05 -1.58
N LEU A 41 6.77 6.37 -1.07
CA LEU A 41 6.94 6.86 0.30
C LEU A 41 6.26 8.21 0.51
N GLU A 42 6.38 9.14 -0.43
CA GLU A 42 5.70 10.44 -0.38
C GLU A 42 4.18 10.28 -0.26
N ALA A 43 3.59 9.41 -1.09
CA ALA A 43 2.16 9.11 -1.05
C ALA A 43 1.75 8.47 0.29
N VAL A 44 2.49 7.46 0.74
CA VAL A 44 2.22 6.77 2.02
C VAL A 44 2.29 7.74 3.18
N LEU A 45 3.33 8.57 3.25
CA LEU A 45 3.50 9.54 4.33
C LEU A 45 2.44 10.64 4.30
N ALA A 46 1.94 11.03 3.13
CA ALA A 46 0.76 11.89 3.05
C ALA A 46 -0.46 11.22 3.69
N THR A 47 -0.76 9.98 3.31
CA THR A 47 -1.89 9.21 3.89
C THR A 47 -1.75 9.04 5.40
N LEU A 48 -0.58 8.65 5.91
CA LEU A 48 -0.36 8.43 7.35
C LEU A 48 -0.45 9.70 8.19
N ASN A 49 -0.26 10.87 7.57
CA ASN A 49 -0.42 12.16 8.21
C ASN A 49 -1.80 12.78 7.96
N GLY A 50 -2.77 12.01 7.45
CA GLY A 50 -4.13 12.47 7.22
C GLY A 50 -4.25 13.51 6.10
N ARG A 51 -3.34 13.49 5.13
CA ARG A 51 -3.34 14.38 3.96
C ARG A 51 -3.74 13.64 2.70
N ASP A 52 -4.44 14.36 1.82
CA ASP A 52 -4.75 13.89 0.48
C ASP A 52 -3.52 13.94 -0.43
N SER A 53 -3.47 13.04 -1.42
CA SER A 53 -2.41 13.02 -2.43
C SER A 53 -2.95 12.66 -3.80
N ILE A 54 -2.38 13.27 -4.84
CA ILE A 54 -2.61 12.92 -6.24
C ILE A 54 -1.29 12.40 -6.80
N ILE A 55 -1.31 11.16 -7.29
CA ILE A 55 -0.11 10.48 -7.76
C ILE A 55 -0.18 10.32 -9.28
N THR A 56 0.77 10.93 -9.99
CA THR A 56 0.94 10.74 -11.43
C THR A 56 2.07 9.76 -11.68
N ALA A 57 1.75 8.52 -12.04
CA ALA A 57 2.74 7.50 -12.37
C ALA A 57 2.25 6.57 -13.47
N GLY A 58 3.17 6.15 -14.35
CA GLY A 58 2.89 5.24 -15.46
C GLY A 58 2.40 3.85 -15.03
N THR A 59 1.86 3.10 -15.98
CA THR A 59 1.50 1.69 -15.80
C THR A 59 2.75 0.87 -15.49
N GLY A 60 2.66 -0.12 -14.59
CA GLY A 60 3.83 -0.92 -14.18
C GLY A 60 4.80 -0.21 -13.21
N CYS A 61 4.59 1.06 -12.86
CA CYS A 61 5.45 1.77 -11.91
C CYS A 61 5.29 1.33 -10.44
N GLY A 62 4.38 0.39 -10.14
CA GLY A 62 4.17 -0.13 -8.79
C GLY A 62 3.25 0.71 -7.91
N LYS A 63 2.26 1.41 -8.49
CA LYS A 63 1.29 2.24 -7.74
C LYS A 63 0.54 1.46 -6.63
N THR A 64 0.34 0.16 -6.82
CA THR A 64 -0.33 -0.71 -5.83
C THR A 64 0.36 -0.70 -4.47
N LEU A 65 1.69 -0.51 -4.41
CA LEU A 65 2.39 -0.41 -3.13
C LEU A 65 1.93 0.78 -2.29
N CYS A 66 1.45 1.86 -2.91
CA CYS A 66 0.88 3.00 -2.19
C CYS A 66 -0.41 2.63 -1.44
N LEU A 67 -1.14 1.59 -1.89
CA LEU A 67 -2.33 1.06 -1.23
C LEU A 67 -1.95 0.07 -0.12
N ILE A 68 -0.91 -0.73 -0.34
CA ILE A 68 -0.50 -1.82 0.56
C ILE A 68 0.22 -1.29 1.79
N ILE A 69 1.20 -0.40 1.60
CA ILE A 69 2.10 0.04 2.68
C ILE A 69 1.37 0.68 3.88
N PRO A 70 0.35 1.54 3.71
CA PRO A 70 -0.38 2.11 4.85
C PRO A 70 -0.99 1.03 5.75
N ASN A 71 -1.56 -0.02 5.17
CA ASN A 71 -2.15 -1.15 5.89
C ASN A 71 -1.09 -1.95 6.67
N LEU A 72 0.12 -2.10 6.11
CA LEU A 72 1.24 -2.76 6.80
C LEU A 72 1.74 -1.94 8.00
N LEU A 73 1.71 -0.61 7.90
CA LEU A 73 2.18 0.29 8.96
C LEU A 73 1.15 0.55 10.04
N ARG A 74 -0.14 0.38 9.72
CA ARG A 74 -1.28 0.61 10.61
C ARG A 74 -2.28 -0.56 10.48
N PRO A 75 -1.95 -1.75 11.00
CA PRO A 75 -2.76 -2.97 10.82
C PRO A 75 -4.15 -2.87 11.44
N ASP A 76 -4.34 -1.99 12.43
CA ASP A 76 -5.62 -1.78 13.11
C ASP A 76 -6.55 -0.82 12.35
N THR A 77 -6.35 -0.62 11.05
CA THR A 77 -7.12 0.31 10.22
C THR A 77 -7.75 -0.39 9.01
N ILE A 78 -8.79 0.23 8.45
CA ILE A 78 -9.48 -0.26 7.26
C ILE A 78 -9.20 0.69 6.10
N SER A 79 -8.79 0.14 4.96
CA SER A 79 -8.62 0.89 3.71
C SER A 79 -9.71 0.52 2.71
N VAL A 80 -10.34 1.53 2.10
CA VAL A 80 -11.30 1.34 1.01
C VAL A 80 -10.67 1.79 -0.29
N THR A 81 -10.53 0.87 -1.26
CA THR A 81 -10.03 1.17 -2.61
C THR A 81 -11.17 1.07 -3.61
N ILE A 82 -11.44 2.18 -4.31
CA ILE A 82 -12.43 2.21 -5.38
C ILE A 82 -11.70 2.01 -6.70
N SER A 83 -12.10 1.00 -7.47
CA SER A 83 -11.54 0.74 -8.80
C SER A 83 -12.65 0.45 -9.81
N PRO A 84 -12.60 1.04 -11.01
CA PRO A 84 -13.70 0.98 -11.98
C PRO A 84 -13.84 -0.38 -12.68
N LEU A 85 -12.87 -1.28 -12.55
CA LEU A 85 -12.84 -2.56 -13.28
C LEU A 85 -12.72 -3.74 -12.30
N LYS A 86 -13.69 -4.67 -12.34
CA LYS A 86 -13.66 -5.90 -11.52
C LYS A 86 -12.36 -6.69 -11.65
N ARG A 87 -11.86 -6.85 -12.88
CA ARG A 87 -10.57 -7.54 -13.13
C ARG A 87 -9.40 -6.88 -12.41
N LEU A 88 -9.40 -5.55 -12.31
CA LEU A 88 -8.39 -4.81 -11.57
C LEU A 88 -8.53 -5.02 -10.07
N GLN A 89 -9.76 -5.00 -9.55
CA GLN A 89 -10.03 -5.30 -8.14
C GLN A 89 -9.54 -6.70 -7.74
N ILE A 90 -9.81 -7.73 -8.55
CA ILE A 90 -9.30 -9.10 -8.30
C ILE A 90 -7.77 -9.09 -8.22
N THR A 91 -7.10 -8.33 -9.09
CA THR A 91 -5.65 -8.21 -9.06
C THR A 91 -5.18 -7.52 -7.78
N GLN A 92 -5.86 -6.45 -7.34
CA GLN A 92 -5.54 -5.74 -6.10
C GLN A 92 -5.74 -6.62 -4.86
N VAL A 93 -6.85 -7.38 -4.79
CA VAL A 93 -7.11 -8.35 -3.73
C VAL A 93 -5.97 -9.37 -3.66
N ASN A 94 -5.63 -9.99 -4.79
CA ASN A 94 -4.55 -10.98 -4.87
C ASN A 94 -3.20 -10.39 -4.44
N GLU A 95 -2.91 -9.15 -4.83
CA GLU A 95 -1.70 -8.46 -4.37
C GLU A 95 -1.73 -8.22 -2.86
N CYS A 96 -2.81 -7.67 -2.29
CA CYS A 96 -2.92 -7.47 -0.84
C CYS A 96 -2.73 -8.78 -0.05
N MET A 97 -3.34 -9.87 -0.51
CA MET A 97 -3.21 -11.19 0.12
C MET A 97 -1.77 -11.71 0.12
N LYS A 98 -0.96 -11.41 -0.90
CA LYS A 98 0.49 -11.75 -0.93
C LYS A 98 1.28 -11.05 0.17
N TYR A 99 0.82 -9.89 0.64
CA TYR A 99 1.41 -9.16 1.76
C TYR A 99 0.75 -9.52 3.11
N GLY A 100 -0.11 -10.54 3.15
CA GLY A 100 -0.79 -10.97 4.37
C GLY A 100 -1.93 -10.05 4.82
N ILE A 101 -2.43 -9.17 3.93
CA ILE A 101 -3.51 -8.25 4.23
C ILE A 101 -4.83 -8.90 3.82
N SER A 102 -5.73 -9.13 4.78
CA SER A 102 -7.09 -9.61 4.49
C SER A 102 -7.82 -8.57 3.64
N THR A 103 -8.32 -8.97 2.47
CA THR A 103 -8.95 -8.05 1.51
C THR A 103 -10.04 -8.77 0.74
N ILE A 104 -11.16 -8.09 0.50
CA ILE A 104 -12.30 -8.56 -0.29
C ILE A 104 -12.69 -7.51 -1.34
N SER A 105 -13.14 -7.96 -2.51
CA SER A 105 -13.78 -7.09 -3.51
C SER A 105 -15.30 -7.15 -3.35
N ILE A 106 -15.95 -5.99 -3.31
CA ILE A 106 -17.40 -5.86 -3.21
C ILE A 106 -17.93 -5.32 -4.53
N ASN A 107 -18.88 -6.03 -5.13
CA ASN A 107 -19.48 -5.78 -6.45
C ASN A 107 -20.97 -6.19 -6.45
N GLU A 108 -21.69 -5.95 -7.55
CA GLU A 108 -23.11 -6.27 -7.69
C GLU A 108 -23.43 -7.78 -7.60
N ASP A 109 -22.44 -8.63 -7.84
CA ASP A 109 -22.50 -10.09 -7.73
C ASP A 109 -21.97 -10.63 -6.39
N THR A 110 -21.70 -9.76 -5.41
CA THR A 110 -21.32 -10.19 -4.06
C THR A 110 -22.52 -10.84 -3.36
N PRO A 111 -22.43 -12.12 -2.94
CA PRO A 111 -23.53 -12.79 -2.28
C PRO A 111 -23.95 -12.06 -0.99
N ASN A 112 -25.24 -12.07 -0.70
CA ASN A 112 -25.75 -11.60 0.59
C ASN A 112 -25.59 -12.70 1.66
N ASP A 113 -24.35 -13.03 1.97
CA ASP A 113 -23.96 -14.05 2.95
C ASP A 113 -23.13 -13.42 4.07
N THR A 114 -23.58 -13.60 5.31
CA THR A 114 -22.88 -13.11 6.51
C THR A 114 -21.53 -13.80 6.72
N SER A 115 -21.30 -15.00 6.19
CA SER A 115 -20.03 -15.71 6.35
C SER A 115 -18.87 -15.07 5.58
N LEU A 116 -19.16 -14.18 4.61
CA LEU A 116 -18.12 -13.46 3.85
C LEU A 116 -17.34 -12.46 4.69
N TRP A 117 -17.87 -12.10 5.87
CA TRP A 117 -17.31 -11.07 6.76
C TRP A 117 -16.65 -11.64 8.02
N GLN A 118 -16.68 -12.97 8.18
CA GLN A 118 -16.01 -13.69 9.26
C GLN A 118 -14.56 -14.01 8.88
#